data_AF-A0A521TV48-F1
#
_entry.id   AF-A0A521TV48-F1
#
_cell.length_a   1.000
_cell.length_b   1.000
_cell.length_c   1.000
_cell.angle_alpha   90.00
_cell.angle_beta   90.00
_cell.angle_gamma   90.00
#
_symmetry.space_group_name_H-M   'P 1'
#
loop_
_entity.id
_entity.type
_entity.pdbx_description
1 polymer ?
#
loop_
_entity_poly.entity_id
_entity_poly.type
_entity_poly.pdbx_seq_one_letter_code
_entity_poly.pdbx_strand_id
1 'polypeptide(L)'
;MISGFATSDGTKKFLKNSGINPLNFKQIQNLTLSNVGVGTYLGEADEKTDELVKNAVKQSILSGINVIDTAINYRAQKAERSVGKAISELINEGKISRDQIFISTKNGYITNDADIKQEFWEYIKSEYTQKGVIKEGDVTSGYHCMTVAYLDDQLKRSLRNLGLDCIDLMYLHNAVEGQIKDVSKEKFLENLQSVFELYEQKRKEGKIKFYGMATWECFRVSSDNPQYLSLQDTVELAKKVGGENHGFRFIQLPFNMYYDQALLAK
;
A
#
# COMPACT_ATOMS: atom_id res chain seq x y z
N MET A 1 -0.75 -0.39 -19.74
CA MET A 1 -1.31 -0.43 -18.38
C MET A 1 -2.56 -1.27 -18.42
N ILE A 2 -2.81 -2.07 -17.38
CA ILE A 2 -4.00 -2.90 -17.21
C ILE A 2 -5.07 -1.99 -16.59
N SER A 3 -6.20 -1.87 -17.27
CA SER A 3 -7.30 -1.02 -16.85
C SER A 3 -8.19 -1.71 -15.81
N GLY A 4 -8.88 -0.90 -15.00
CA GLY A 4 -9.84 -1.38 -14.01
C GLY A 4 -9.25 -1.59 -12.60
N PHE A 5 -10.11 -2.09 -11.72
CA PHE A 5 -9.89 -2.31 -10.29
C PHE A 5 -10.83 -3.41 -9.80
N ALA A 6 -10.61 -3.96 -8.61
CA ALA A 6 -11.44 -5.02 -8.03
C ALA A 6 -12.92 -4.60 -7.93
N THR A 7 -13.84 -5.42 -8.45
CA THR A 7 -15.28 -5.15 -8.39
C THR A 7 -16.02 -6.23 -7.60
N SER A 8 -17.25 -5.92 -7.16
CA SER A 8 -18.11 -6.90 -6.48
C SER A 8 -18.32 -8.15 -7.35
N ASP A 9 -18.64 -7.95 -8.63
CA ASP A 9 -18.91 -9.03 -9.56
C ASP A 9 -17.65 -9.83 -9.93
N GLY A 10 -16.54 -9.14 -10.19
CA GLY A 10 -15.26 -9.77 -10.49
C GLY A 10 -14.77 -10.63 -9.33
N THR A 11 -14.74 -10.09 -8.11
CA THR A 11 -14.31 -10.84 -6.92
C THR A 11 -15.24 -12.00 -6.56
N LYS A 12 -16.56 -11.88 -6.77
CA LYS A 12 -17.51 -13.02 -6.65
C LYS A 12 -17.24 -14.10 -7.70
N LYS A 13 -16.99 -13.69 -8.94
CA LYS A 13 -16.64 -14.61 -10.03
C LYS A 13 -15.34 -15.35 -9.75
N PHE A 14 -14.36 -14.67 -9.14
CA PHE A 14 -13.10 -15.30 -8.70
C PHE A 14 -13.35 -16.46 -7.74
N LEU A 15 -14.12 -16.23 -6.67
CA LEU A 15 -14.51 -17.30 -5.73
C LEU A 15 -15.23 -18.45 -6.45
N LYS A 16 -16.21 -18.14 -7.31
CA LYS A 16 -16.95 -19.18 -8.04
C LYS A 16 -16.02 -20.05 -8.90
N ASN A 17 -15.00 -19.45 -9.51
CA ASN A 17 -14.07 -20.14 -10.41
C ASN A 17 -12.93 -20.84 -9.69
N SER A 18 -12.58 -20.44 -8.46
CA SER A 18 -11.44 -21.00 -7.73
C SER A 18 -11.72 -22.39 -7.15
N GLY A 19 -12.99 -22.76 -6.96
CA GLY A 19 -13.37 -24.02 -6.31
C GLY A 19 -13.07 -24.08 -4.82
N ILE A 20 -12.62 -22.97 -4.21
CA ILE A 20 -12.31 -22.88 -2.79
C ILE A 20 -13.61 -22.74 -1.98
N ASN A 21 -13.62 -23.33 -0.79
CA ASN A 21 -14.74 -23.19 0.15
C ASN A 21 -15.03 -21.70 0.44
N PRO A 22 -16.28 -21.22 0.24
CA PRO A 22 -16.66 -19.82 0.50
C PRO A 22 -16.35 -19.31 1.91
N LEU A 23 -16.20 -20.20 2.91
CA LEU A 23 -15.80 -19.82 4.28
C LEU A 23 -14.40 -19.18 4.34
N ASN A 24 -13.55 -19.44 3.35
CA ASN A 24 -12.22 -18.83 3.22
C ASN A 24 -12.25 -17.46 2.53
N PHE A 25 -13.44 -16.88 2.33
CA PHE A 25 -13.61 -15.53 1.79
C PHE A 25 -14.45 -14.68 2.74
N LYS A 26 -14.21 -13.36 2.73
CA LYS A 26 -14.91 -12.36 3.53
C LYS A 26 -15.52 -11.29 2.62
N GLN A 27 -16.69 -10.78 3.02
CA GLN A 27 -17.28 -9.60 2.39
C GLN A 27 -16.70 -8.35 3.04
N ILE A 28 -15.93 -7.56 2.28
CA ILE A 28 -15.29 -6.33 2.75
C ILE A 28 -15.56 -5.24 1.71
N GLN A 29 -16.20 -4.13 2.09
CA GLN A 29 -16.52 -3.01 1.18
C GLN A 29 -17.18 -3.49 -0.14
N ASN A 30 -18.15 -4.43 -0.05
CA ASN A 30 -18.84 -5.09 -1.18
C ASN A 30 -17.97 -5.97 -2.08
N LEU A 31 -16.73 -6.27 -1.70
CA LEU A 31 -15.82 -7.19 -2.38
C LEU A 31 -15.79 -8.55 -1.69
N THR A 32 -15.57 -9.61 -2.47
CA THR A 32 -15.38 -10.97 -1.97
C THR A 32 -13.89 -11.30 -1.93
N LEU A 33 -13.25 -11.08 -0.78
CA LEU A 33 -11.80 -11.18 -0.64
C LEU A 33 -11.40 -12.45 0.11
N SER A 34 -10.31 -13.10 -0.32
CA SER A 34 -9.74 -14.24 0.39
C SER A 34 -9.32 -13.83 1.81
N ASN A 35 -9.56 -14.68 2.80
CA ASN A 35 -9.19 -14.43 4.20
C ASN A 35 -7.67 -14.54 4.46
N VAL A 36 -6.92 -15.02 3.46
CA VAL A 36 -5.46 -15.01 3.38
C VAL A 36 -5.06 -14.15 2.19
N GLY A 37 -4.00 -13.37 2.35
CA GLY A 37 -3.35 -12.62 1.28
C GLY A 37 -1.90 -13.04 1.08
N VAL A 38 -1.27 -12.58 0.01
CA VAL A 38 0.17 -12.75 -0.25
C VAL A 38 0.90 -11.42 -0.13
N GLY A 39 1.93 -11.38 0.72
CA GLY A 39 2.81 -10.22 0.88
C GLY A 39 4.15 -10.42 0.17
N THR A 40 4.80 -9.33 -0.26
CA THR A 40 6.01 -9.40 -1.11
C THR A 40 7.21 -8.61 -0.56
N TYR A 41 7.40 -8.57 0.76
CA TYR A 41 8.39 -7.71 1.40
C TYR A 41 9.85 -8.17 1.21
N LEU A 42 10.12 -9.46 1.43
CA LEU A 42 11.47 -9.97 1.68
C LEU A 42 12.20 -10.46 0.42
N GLY A 43 13.53 -10.55 0.52
CA GLY A 43 14.43 -11.12 -0.49
C GLY A 43 15.37 -10.09 -1.12
N GLU A 44 16.43 -10.57 -1.77
CA GLU A 44 17.42 -9.71 -2.44
C GLU A 44 16.81 -8.98 -3.65
N ALA A 45 17.32 -7.81 -3.97
CA ALA A 45 16.86 -7.01 -5.11
C ALA A 45 17.49 -7.48 -6.44
N ASP A 46 17.38 -8.77 -6.76
CA ASP A 46 17.94 -9.40 -7.96
C ASP A 46 16.88 -10.09 -8.84
N GLU A 47 17.27 -10.42 -10.08
CA GLU A 47 16.39 -11.05 -11.08
C GLU A 47 15.92 -12.44 -10.66
N LYS A 48 16.78 -13.21 -9.96
CA LYS A 48 16.43 -14.55 -9.50
C LYS A 48 15.28 -14.48 -8.50
N THR A 49 15.37 -13.60 -7.53
CA THR A 49 14.34 -13.37 -6.53
C THR A 49 13.11 -12.72 -7.15
N ASP A 50 13.26 -11.89 -8.19
CA ASP A 50 12.13 -11.33 -8.95
C ASP A 50 11.25 -12.43 -9.55
N GLU A 51 11.86 -13.45 -10.15
CA GLU A 51 11.14 -14.60 -10.71
C GLU A 51 10.49 -15.47 -9.62
N LEU A 52 11.15 -15.65 -8.47
CA LEU A 52 10.57 -16.37 -7.33
C LEU A 52 9.33 -15.67 -6.77
N VAL A 53 9.41 -14.35 -6.54
CA VAL A 53 8.29 -13.53 -6.06
C VAL A 53 7.14 -13.55 -7.07
N LYS A 54 7.45 -13.36 -8.37
CA LYS A 54 6.46 -13.43 -9.45
C LYS A 54 5.72 -14.77 -9.44
N ASN A 55 6.46 -15.88 -9.41
CA ASN A 55 5.89 -17.23 -9.44
C ASN A 55 5.10 -17.54 -8.17
N ALA A 56 5.55 -17.08 -7.00
CA ALA A 56 4.80 -17.21 -5.75
C ALA A 56 3.45 -16.49 -5.83
N VAL A 57 3.43 -15.25 -6.32
CA VAL A 57 2.18 -14.49 -6.53
C VAL A 57 1.25 -15.21 -7.52
N LYS A 58 1.78 -15.70 -8.65
CA LYS A 58 0.97 -16.48 -9.61
C LYS A 58 0.36 -17.71 -8.95
N GLN A 59 1.17 -18.48 -8.23
CA GLN A 59 0.72 -19.70 -7.56
C GLN A 59 -0.33 -19.41 -6.49
N SER A 60 -0.16 -18.35 -5.69
CA SER A 60 -1.15 -17.90 -4.71
C SER A 60 -2.50 -17.61 -5.38
N ILE A 61 -2.51 -16.87 -6.49
CA ILE A 61 -3.73 -16.54 -7.22
C ILE A 61 -4.41 -17.78 -7.77
N LEU A 62 -3.65 -18.67 -8.42
CA LEU A 62 -4.17 -19.94 -8.95
C LEU A 62 -4.68 -20.87 -7.83
N SER A 63 -4.22 -20.67 -6.60
CA SER A 63 -4.66 -21.40 -5.40
C SER A 63 -5.83 -20.72 -4.67
N GLY A 64 -6.40 -19.65 -5.24
CA GLY A 64 -7.59 -18.98 -4.73
C GLY A 64 -7.35 -17.79 -3.80
N ILE A 65 -6.16 -17.18 -3.80
CA ILE A 65 -5.88 -15.93 -3.09
C ILE A 65 -6.09 -14.75 -4.05
N ASN A 66 -6.94 -13.79 -3.69
CA ASN A 66 -7.16 -12.57 -4.49
C ASN A 66 -6.78 -11.26 -3.77
N VAL A 67 -6.06 -11.36 -2.65
CA VAL A 67 -5.50 -10.20 -1.94
C VAL A 67 -3.98 -10.24 -2.05
N ILE A 68 -3.40 -9.23 -2.70
CA ILE A 68 -1.94 -9.08 -2.83
C ILE A 68 -1.53 -7.75 -2.19
N ASP A 69 -0.49 -7.79 -1.37
CA ASP A 69 0.07 -6.63 -0.71
C ASP A 69 1.55 -6.45 -1.04
N THR A 70 1.92 -5.24 -1.43
CA THR A 70 3.30 -4.86 -1.75
C THR A 70 3.60 -3.46 -1.21
N ALA A 71 4.75 -2.88 -1.55
CA ALA A 71 5.08 -1.49 -1.28
C ALA A 71 6.18 -1.03 -2.25
N ILE A 72 6.21 0.26 -2.57
CA ILE A 72 7.22 0.79 -3.50
C ILE A 72 8.66 0.59 -2.99
N ASN A 73 8.87 0.64 -1.67
CA ASN A 73 10.19 0.46 -1.08
C ASN A 73 10.62 -1.00 -0.94
N TYR A 74 9.74 -1.97 -1.19
CA TYR A 74 10.09 -3.38 -1.09
C TYR A 74 11.02 -3.77 -2.23
N ARG A 75 12.22 -4.20 -1.86
CA ARG A 75 13.29 -4.59 -2.79
C ARG A 75 13.60 -3.47 -3.79
N ALA A 76 13.55 -2.21 -3.34
CA ALA A 76 13.77 -1.01 -4.14
C ALA A 76 12.98 -1.04 -5.47
N GLN A 77 11.65 -1.05 -5.34
CA GLN A 77 10.64 -1.09 -6.41
C GLN A 77 10.47 -2.43 -7.15
N LYS A 78 11.39 -3.38 -6.99
CA LYS A 78 11.30 -4.67 -7.71
C LYS A 78 10.08 -5.50 -7.31
N ALA A 79 9.64 -5.45 -6.05
CA ALA A 79 8.49 -6.24 -5.61
C ALA A 79 7.20 -5.86 -6.36
N GLU A 80 6.95 -4.56 -6.55
CA GLU A 80 5.81 -4.08 -7.36
C GLU A 80 5.92 -4.56 -8.81
N ARG A 81 7.12 -4.54 -9.40
CA ARG A 81 7.34 -5.03 -10.77
C ARG A 81 7.10 -6.54 -10.90
N SER A 82 7.53 -7.34 -9.92
CA SER A 82 7.23 -8.78 -9.87
C SER A 82 5.73 -9.05 -9.77
N VAL A 83 5.00 -8.29 -8.94
CA VAL A 83 3.53 -8.38 -8.83
C VAL A 83 2.88 -8.00 -10.17
N GLY A 84 3.26 -6.87 -10.76
CA GLY A 84 2.72 -6.41 -12.04
C GLY A 84 2.92 -7.44 -13.16
N LYS A 85 4.11 -8.05 -13.23
CA LYS A 85 4.42 -9.12 -14.20
C LYS A 85 3.56 -10.36 -13.97
N ALA A 86 3.38 -10.79 -12.73
CA ALA A 86 2.53 -11.94 -12.39
C ALA A 86 1.06 -11.73 -12.81
N ILE A 87 0.51 -10.55 -12.52
CA ILE A 87 -0.87 -10.19 -12.89
C ILE A 87 -1.02 -10.10 -14.41
N SER A 88 -0.08 -9.44 -15.10
CA SER A 88 -0.09 -9.34 -16.56
C SER A 88 -0.04 -10.72 -17.23
N GLU A 89 0.86 -11.60 -16.80
CA GLU A 89 0.96 -12.97 -17.33
C GLU A 89 -0.35 -13.75 -17.13
N LEU A 90 -0.95 -13.73 -15.94
CA LEU A 90 -2.20 -14.46 -15.68
C LEU A 90 -3.40 -13.91 -16.44
N ILE A 91 -3.46 -12.60 -16.70
CA ILE A 91 -4.50 -11.99 -17.56
C ILE A 91 -4.29 -12.43 -19.01
N ASN A 92 -3.06 -12.37 -19.51
CA ASN A 92 -2.74 -12.78 -20.89
C ASN A 92 -3.00 -14.27 -21.12
N GLU A 93 -2.79 -15.10 -20.10
CA GLU A 93 -3.12 -16.53 -20.08
C GLU A 93 -4.64 -16.80 -19.91
N GLY A 94 -5.46 -15.77 -19.74
CA GLY A 94 -6.91 -15.89 -19.55
C GLY A 94 -7.32 -16.54 -18.22
N LYS A 95 -6.44 -16.58 -17.22
CA LYS A 95 -6.69 -17.21 -15.92
C LYS A 95 -7.48 -16.32 -14.98
N ILE A 96 -7.30 -15.01 -15.08
CA ILE A 96 -8.01 -14.00 -14.28
C ILE A 96 -8.34 -12.77 -15.13
N SER A 97 -9.14 -11.87 -14.57
CA SER A 97 -9.29 -10.48 -15.04
C SER A 97 -8.97 -9.50 -13.91
N ARG A 98 -8.57 -8.26 -14.24
CA ARG A 98 -8.12 -7.26 -13.25
C ARG A 98 -9.14 -7.00 -12.15
N ASP A 99 -10.41 -7.06 -12.48
CA ASP A 99 -11.54 -6.83 -11.58
C ASP A 99 -11.76 -7.93 -10.53
N GLN A 100 -11.00 -9.03 -10.63
CA GLN A 100 -11.06 -10.17 -9.72
C GLN A 100 -10.08 -10.07 -8.55
N ILE A 101 -9.05 -9.24 -8.70
CA ILE A 101 -7.88 -9.21 -7.81
C ILE A 101 -7.81 -7.88 -7.08
N PHE A 102 -7.62 -7.92 -5.77
CA PHE A 102 -7.41 -6.76 -4.91
C PHE A 102 -5.92 -6.58 -4.63
N ILE A 103 -5.37 -5.43 -5.02
CA ILE A 103 -3.95 -5.11 -4.89
C ILE A 103 -3.78 -3.87 -4.02
N SER A 104 -3.05 -4.02 -2.92
CA SER A 104 -2.56 -2.91 -2.10
C SER A 104 -1.08 -2.65 -2.33
N THR A 105 -0.71 -1.37 -2.29
CA THR A 105 0.69 -0.93 -2.17
C THR A 105 0.78 0.18 -1.13
N LYS A 106 2.00 0.63 -0.84
CA LYS A 106 2.27 1.64 0.19
C LYS A 106 3.33 2.63 -0.28
N ASN A 107 3.16 3.88 0.14
CA ASN A 107 4.16 4.94 -0.02
C ASN A 107 4.43 5.64 1.33
N GLY A 108 5.48 6.47 1.36
CA GLY A 108 5.90 7.21 2.55
C GLY A 108 7.40 7.08 2.84
N TYR A 109 7.91 5.85 2.83
CA TYR A 109 9.36 5.64 2.91
C TYR A 109 10.08 6.05 1.64
N ILE A 110 11.20 6.75 1.80
CA ILE A 110 12.16 7.06 0.74
C ILE A 110 12.79 5.76 0.24
N THR A 111 12.86 5.60 -1.08
CA THR A 111 13.46 4.42 -1.72
C THR A 111 14.15 4.77 -3.03
N ASN A 112 15.20 4.02 -3.35
CA ASN A 112 15.86 4.02 -4.65
C ASN A 112 15.15 3.09 -5.65
N ASP A 113 15.74 2.91 -6.84
CA ASP A 113 15.34 1.88 -7.80
C ASP A 113 16.51 0.92 -8.02
N ALA A 114 16.31 -0.38 -7.76
CA ALA A 114 17.35 -1.39 -7.89
C ALA A 114 17.87 -1.57 -9.33
N ASP A 115 17.09 -1.18 -10.34
CA ASP A 115 17.50 -1.31 -11.75
C ASP A 115 18.35 -0.11 -12.21
N ILE A 116 18.47 0.94 -11.39
CA ILE A 116 19.33 2.10 -11.64
C ILE A 116 20.61 1.93 -10.82
N LYS A 117 21.75 1.79 -11.52
CA LYS A 117 23.08 1.60 -10.92
C LYS A 117 23.61 2.92 -10.33
N GLN A 118 23.03 3.33 -9.21
CA GLN A 118 23.44 4.49 -8.43
C GLN A 118 23.36 4.16 -6.94
N GLU A 119 24.25 4.77 -6.16
CA GLU A 119 24.16 4.70 -4.71
C GLU A 119 22.88 5.38 -4.22
N PHE A 120 22.35 4.94 -3.09
CA PHE A 120 21.04 5.37 -2.58
C PHE A 120 20.88 6.89 -2.59
N TRP A 121 21.82 7.63 -1.99
CA TRP A 121 21.73 9.10 -1.89
C TRP A 121 21.97 9.83 -3.21
N GLU A 122 22.74 9.24 -4.13
CA GLU A 122 22.90 9.79 -5.48
C GLU A 122 21.59 9.68 -6.26
N TYR A 123 20.89 8.56 -6.11
CA TYR A 123 19.55 8.37 -6.64
C TYR A 123 18.57 9.38 -6.03
N ILE A 124 18.50 9.50 -4.70
CA ILE A 124 17.60 10.45 -4.03
C ILE A 124 17.84 11.88 -4.56
N LYS A 125 19.10 12.29 -4.68
CA LYS A 125 19.46 13.61 -5.20
C LYS A 125 19.02 13.80 -6.65
N SER A 126 19.32 12.85 -7.53
CA SER A 126 19.07 12.99 -8.97
C SER A 126 17.59 12.83 -9.34
N GLU A 127 16.90 11.88 -8.71
CA GLU A 127 15.52 11.51 -9.05
C GLU A 127 14.48 12.29 -8.25
N TYR A 128 14.81 12.74 -7.04
CA TYR A 128 13.84 13.44 -6.19
C TYR A 128 14.21 14.90 -5.96
N THR A 129 15.41 15.20 -5.48
CA THR A 129 15.77 16.60 -5.13
C THR A 129 15.93 17.49 -6.36
N GLN A 130 16.73 17.08 -7.35
CA GLN A 130 16.99 17.88 -8.57
C GLN A 130 15.75 18.02 -9.46
N LYS A 131 14.82 17.07 -9.37
CA LYS A 131 13.52 17.12 -10.08
C LYS A 131 12.44 17.86 -9.27
N GLY A 132 12.76 18.36 -8.08
CA GLY A 132 11.84 19.14 -7.24
C GLY A 132 10.73 18.32 -6.59
N VAL A 133 10.86 16.99 -6.52
CA VAL A 133 9.91 16.08 -5.86
C VAL A 133 10.01 16.20 -4.33
N ILE A 134 11.24 16.37 -3.83
CA ILE A 134 11.53 16.63 -2.40
C ILE A 134 12.49 17.80 -2.27
N LYS A 135 12.46 18.47 -1.11
CA LYS A 135 13.34 19.56 -0.71
C LYS A 135 14.09 19.22 0.57
N GLU A 136 15.07 20.05 0.91
CA GLU A 136 15.75 19.97 2.21
C GLU A 136 14.72 20.11 3.34
N GLY A 137 14.80 19.21 4.34
CA GLY A 137 13.85 19.14 5.45
C GLY A 137 12.59 18.30 5.21
N ASP A 138 12.32 17.85 3.97
CA ASP A 138 11.14 17.01 3.68
C ASP A 138 11.29 15.56 4.15
N VAL A 139 12.54 15.09 4.31
CA VAL A 139 12.88 13.72 4.69
C VAL A 139 13.32 13.68 6.14
N THR A 140 12.64 12.85 6.93
CA THR A 140 12.94 12.63 8.35
C THR A 140 14.08 11.63 8.54
N SER A 141 14.64 11.56 9.76
CA SER A 141 15.67 10.58 10.13
C SER A 141 15.19 9.13 10.01
N GLY A 142 13.86 8.91 10.03
CA GLY A 142 13.22 7.63 9.74
C GLY A 142 13.16 7.26 8.25
N TYR A 143 13.87 7.97 7.37
CA TYR A 143 13.81 7.81 5.91
C TYR A 143 12.38 7.93 5.37
N HIS A 144 11.57 8.82 5.94
CA HIS A 144 10.16 8.97 5.59
C HIS A 144 9.88 10.39 5.08
N CYS A 145 8.97 10.50 4.11
CA CYS A 145 8.50 11.76 3.57
C CYS A 145 6.98 11.73 3.37
N MET A 146 6.29 12.71 3.96
CA MET A 146 4.82 12.86 3.86
C MET A 146 4.38 14.00 2.94
N THR A 147 5.31 14.64 2.21
CA THR A 147 4.92 15.74 1.34
C THR A 147 4.05 15.22 0.20
N VAL A 148 3.01 15.99 -0.14
CA VAL A 148 2.05 15.58 -1.19
C VAL A 148 2.72 15.40 -2.55
N ALA A 149 3.76 16.19 -2.85
CA ALA A 149 4.53 16.07 -4.08
C ALA A 149 5.26 14.72 -4.16
N TYR A 150 5.90 14.30 -3.06
CA TYR A 150 6.56 13.01 -2.99
C TYR A 150 5.54 11.86 -3.09
N LEU A 151 4.47 11.87 -2.30
CA LEU A 151 3.49 10.80 -2.29
C LEU A 151 2.77 10.63 -3.65
N ASP A 152 2.49 11.73 -4.36
CA ASP A 152 1.94 11.68 -5.73
C ASP A 152 2.96 11.12 -6.75
N ASP A 153 4.24 11.50 -6.65
CA ASP A 153 5.31 10.90 -7.46
C ASP A 153 5.42 9.38 -7.22
N GLN A 154 5.44 8.97 -5.94
CA GLN A 154 5.51 7.55 -5.57
C GLN A 154 4.28 6.78 -6.05
N LEU A 155 3.07 7.34 -5.95
CA LEU A 155 1.87 6.72 -6.52
C LEU A 155 2.00 6.51 -8.04
N LYS A 156 2.50 7.50 -8.78
CA LYS A 156 2.73 7.37 -10.24
C LYS A 156 3.74 6.28 -10.56
N ARG A 157 4.81 6.17 -9.77
CA ARG A 157 5.82 5.11 -9.90
C ARG A 157 5.21 3.74 -9.60
N SER A 158 4.45 3.60 -8.51
CA SER A 158 3.75 2.38 -8.14
C SER A 158 2.78 1.90 -9.22
N LEU A 159 1.97 2.80 -9.78
CA LEU A 159 1.08 2.49 -10.90
C LEU A 159 1.88 1.93 -12.08
N ARG A 160 2.98 2.58 -12.47
CA ARG A 160 3.87 2.12 -13.56
C ARG A 160 4.52 0.78 -13.25
N ASN A 161 5.04 0.58 -12.04
CA ASN A 161 5.71 -0.65 -11.62
C ASN A 161 4.75 -1.84 -11.66
N LEU A 162 3.54 -1.66 -11.11
CA LEU A 162 2.47 -2.67 -11.14
C LEU A 162 1.84 -2.82 -12.53
N GLY A 163 2.04 -1.84 -13.42
CA GLY A 163 1.42 -1.79 -14.73
C GLY A 163 -0.09 -1.57 -14.67
N LEU A 164 -0.62 -0.87 -13.66
CA LEU A 164 -2.07 -0.69 -13.40
C LEU A 164 -2.50 0.76 -13.54
N ASP A 165 -3.68 1.01 -14.11
CA ASP A 165 -4.25 2.36 -14.14
C ASP A 165 -4.89 2.80 -12.81
N CYS A 166 -5.22 1.83 -11.95
CA CYS A 166 -5.83 2.02 -10.64
C CYS A 166 -5.31 1.00 -9.61
N ILE A 167 -4.93 1.48 -8.42
CA ILE A 167 -4.58 0.66 -7.24
C ILE A 167 -5.84 0.52 -6.37
N ASP A 168 -6.13 -0.70 -5.88
CA ASP A 168 -7.31 -0.90 -5.04
C ASP A 168 -7.15 -0.20 -3.68
N LEU A 169 -5.96 -0.27 -3.09
CA LEU A 169 -5.68 0.33 -1.78
C LEU A 169 -4.27 0.90 -1.68
N MET A 170 -4.16 2.19 -1.41
CA MET A 170 -2.89 2.84 -1.07
C MET A 170 -2.76 3.02 0.44
N TYR A 171 -1.76 2.40 1.04
CA TYR A 171 -1.43 2.65 2.44
C TYR A 171 -0.39 3.77 2.56
N LEU A 172 -0.58 4.65 3.55
CA LEU A 172 0.52 5.44 4.09
C LEU A 172 1.32 4.55 5.06
N HIS A 173 2.62 4.41 4.82
CA HIS A 173 3.45 3.36 5.42
C HIS A 173 4.25 3.85 6.64
N ASN A 174 3.89 3.38 7.84
CA ASN A 174 4.54 3.68 9.12
C ASN A 174 4.75 5.18 9.37
N ALA A 175 3.74 5.97 9.05
CA ALA A 175 3.83 7.42 9.02
C ALA A 175 4.22 8.02 10.37
N VAL A 176 3.61 7.54 11.46
CA VAL A 176 3.88 8.07 12.79
C VAL A 176 5.29 7.70 13.21
N GLU A 177 5.66 6.44 13.06
CA GLU A 177 6.95 5.89 13.46
C GLU A 177 8.11 6.51 12.67
N GLY A 178 7.87 6.81 11.39
CA GLY A 178 8.83 7.46 10.51
C GLY A 178 8.96 8.96 10.74
N GLN A 179 8.00 9.64 11.39
CA GLN A 179 7.95 11.10 11.46
C GLN A 179 8.09 11.68 12.86
N ILE A 180 7.50 11.06 13.89
CA ILE A 180 7.27 11.70 15.20
C ILE A 180 8.56 12.03 15.99
N LYS A 181 9.71 11.49 15.57
CA LYS A 181 11.03 11.84 16.15
C LYS A 181 11.54 13.21 15.70
N ASP A 182 11.17 13.62 14.49
CA ASP A 182 11.65 14.84 13.83
C ASP A 182 10.55 15.89 13.65
N VAL A 183 9.28 15.47 13.74
CA VAL A 183 8.09 16.29 13.49
C VAL A 183 7.17 16.22 14.71
N SER A 184 6.66 17.37 15.16
CA SER A 184 5.71 17.40 16.28
C SER A 184 4.40 16.69 15.93
N LYS A 185 3.65 16.26 16.94
CA LYS A 185 2.37 15.56 16.74
C LYS A 185 1.35 16.44 16.01
N GLU A 186 1.31 17.73 16.33
CA GLU A 186 0.45 18.72 15.67
C GLU A 186 0.81 18.82 14.19
N LYS A 187 2.10 18.96 13.88
CA LYS A 187 2.55 19.06 12.49
C LYS A 187 2.32 17.76 11.72
N PHE A 188 2.49 16.61 12.37
CA PHE A 188 2.15 15.32 11.79
C PHE A 188 0.67 15.25 11.41
N LEU A 189 -0.25 15.71 12.26
CA LEU A 189 -1.69 15.71 11.97
C LEU A 189 -2.04 16.65 10.82
N GLU A 190 -1.41 17.83 10.71
CA GLU A 190 -1.54 18.71 9.55
C GLU A 190 -1.09 18.03 8.25
N ASN A 191 0.06 17.35 8.30
CA ASN A 191 0.58 16.61 7.16
C ASN A 191 -0.37 15.46 6.80
N LEU A 192 -0.87 14.72 7.78
CA LEU A 192 -1.84 13.63 7.59
C LEU A 192 -3.13 14.13 6.94
N GLN A 193 -3.63 15.29 7.34
CA GLN A 193 -4.78 15.93 6.67
C GLN A 193 -4.48 16.18 5.19
N SER A 194 -3.31 16.75 4.88
CA SER A 194 -2.87 17.00 3.50
C SER A 194 -2.73 15.71 2.68
N VAL A 195 -2.25 14.62 3.31
CA VAL A 195 -2.17 13.31 2.67
C VAL A 195 -3.57 12.76 2.35
N PHE A 196 -4.52 12.90 3.27
CA PHE A 196 -5.90 12.46 3.03
C PHE A 196 -6.57 13.29 1.92
N GLU A 197 -6.31 14.59 1.86
CA GLU A 197 -6.78 15.46 0.76
C GLU A 197 -6.23 14.98 -0.59
N LEU A 198 -4.92 14.67 -0.66
CA LEU A 198 -4.30 14.08 -1.84
C LEU A 198 -4.96 12.75 -2.22
N TYR A 199 -5.12 11.81 -1.28
CA TYR A 199 -5.70 10.50 -1.59
C TYR A 199 -7.17 10.61 -2.01
N GLU A 200 -7.96 11.49 -1.41
CA GLU A 200 -9.33 11.77 -1.88
C GLU A 200 -9.35 12.35 -3.30
N GLN A 201 -8.42 13.24 -3.63
CA GLN A 201 -8.23 13.70 -5.00
C GLN A 201 -7.90 12.53 -5.93
N LYS A 202 -6.96 11.66 -5.55
CA LYS A 202 -6.56 10.49 -6.38
C LYS A 202 -7.67 9.46 -6.52
N ARG A 203 -8.60 9.36 -5.55
CA ARG A 203 -9.84 8.58 -5.70
C ARG A 203 -10.75 9.17 -6.76
N LYS A 204 -10.96 10.48 -6.74
CA LYS A 204 -11.77 11.20 -7.75
C LYS A 204 -11.16 11.07 -9.15
N GLU A 205 -9.84 11.09 -9.26
CA GLU A 205 -9.09 10.85 -10.50
C GLU A 205 -9.10 9.37 -10.95
N GLY A 206 -9.62 8.45 -10.13
CA GLY A 206 -9.67 7.01 -10.43
C GLY A 206 -8.32 6.31 -10.34
N LYS A 207 -7.30 6.92 -9.70
CA LYS A 207 -5.96 6.34 -9.52
C LYS A 207 -5.85 5.39 -8.35
N ILE A 208 -6.68 5.59 -7.33
CA ILE A 208 -6.83 4.65 -6.21
C ILE A 208 -8.31 4.45 -5.87
N LYS A 209 -8.71 3.31 -5.27
CA LYS A 209 -10.09 3.11 -4.79
C LYS A 209 -10.26 3.43 -3.32
N PHE A 210 -9.33 2.95 -2.52
CA PHE A 210 -9.28 3.14 -1.07
C PHE A 210 -7.90 3.65 -0.67
N TYR A 211 -7.83 4.21 0.54
CA TYR A 211 -6.57 4.43 1.22
C TYR A 211 -6.67 3.96 2.67
N GLY A 212 -5.51 3.87 3.31
CA GLY A 212 -5.39 3.37 4.67
C GLY A 212 -4.06 3.75 5.30
N MET A 213 -3.82 3.23 6.50
CA MET A 213 -2.51 3.32 7.14
C MET A 213 -2.00 1.92 7.48
N ALA A 214 -0.77 1.62 7.05
CA ALA A 214 -0.03 0.46 7.51
C ALA A 214 0.92 0.94 8.60
N THR A 215 0.87 0.36 9.78
CA THR A 215 1.62 0.84 10.95
C THR A 215 2.05 -0.33 11.80
N TRP A 216 3.22 -0.22 12.42
CA TRP A 216 3.64 -1.15 13.44
C TRP A 216 2.93 -0.82 14.74
N GLU A 217 3.05 0.41 15.25
CA GLU A 217 2.79 0.72 16.65
C GLU A 217 1.60 1.65 16.88
N CYS A 218 1.32 2.60 15.99
CA CYS A 218 0.58 3.81 16.40
C CYS A 218 -0.87 3.56 16.84
N PHE A 219 -1.52 2.52 16.30
CA PHE A 219 -2.86 2.07 16.70
C PHE A 219 -2.86 0.98 17.79
N ARG A 220 -1.68 0.49 18.22
CA ARG A 220 -1.54 -0.61 19.19
C ARG A 220 -0.94 -0.18 20.54
N VAL A 221 -0.23 0.95 20.59
CA VAL A 221 0.37 1.47 21.82
C VAL A 221 -0.66 2.24 22.68
N SER A 222 -0.37 2.40 23.97
CA SER A 222 -1.21 3.15 24.91
C SER A 222 -1.21 4.66 24.63
N SER A 223 -2.25 5.37 25.08
CA SER A 223 -2.46 6.80 24.77
C SER A 223 -1.38 7.76 25.29
N ASP A 224 -0.62 7.34 26.28
CA ASP A 224 0.53 8.05 26.84
C ASP A 224 1.83 7.86 26.04
N ASN A 225 1.84 6.92 25.08
CA ASN A 225 2.98 6.70 24.21
C ASN A 225 3.08 7.83 23.16
N PRO A 226 4.28 8.39 22.89
CA PRO A 226 4.47 9.41 21.85
C PRO A 226 4.02 8.98 20.45
N GLN A 227 4.08 7.69 20.13
CA GLN A 227 3.64 7.13 18.85
C GLN A 227 2.13 6.88 18.78
N TYR A 228 1.38 7.10 19.87
CA TYR A 228 -0.05 6.87 19.86
C TYR A 228 -0.78 7.77 18.88
N LEU A 229 -1.61 7.15 18.05
CA LEU A 229 -2.59 7.81 17.21
C LEU A 229 -3.96 7.18 17.47
N SER A 230 -4.96 8.00 17.78
CA SER A 230 -6.34 7.53 17.94
C SER A 230 -6.89 7.12 16.57
N LEU A 231 -7.31 5.85 16.43
CA LEU A 231 -7.97 5.37 15.22
C LEU A 231 -9.28 6.13 14.98
N GLN A 232 -10.03 6.42 16.04
CA GLN A 232 -11.27 7.21 15.96
C GLN A 232 -10.98 8.61 15.40
N ASP A 233 -10.01 9.32 15.96
CA ASP A 233 -9.67 10.67 15.49
C ASP A 233 -9.12 10.65 14.05
N THR A 234 -8.42 9.57 13.67
CA THR A 234 -7.96 9.37 12.29
C THR A 234 -9.14 9.19 11.32
N VAL A 235 -10.17 8.44 11.72
CA VAL A 235 -11.40 8.28 10.94
C VAL A 235 -12.17 9.60 10.86
N GLU A 236 -12.30 10.35 11.96
CA GLU A 236 -12.93 11.67 11.96
C GLU A 236 -12.18 12.67 11.08
N LEU A 237 -10.86 12.64 11.06
CA LEU A 237 -10.05 13.43 10.13
C LEU A 237 -10.35 13.06 8.67
N ALA A 238 -10.41 11.77 8.36
CA ALA A 238 -10.77 11.31 7.01
C ALA A 238 -12.19 11.74 6.62
N LYS A 239 -13.15 11.68 7.54
CA LYS A 239 -14.52 12.14 7.36
C LYS A 239 -14.61 13.66 7.16
N LYS A 240 -13.82 14.44 7.91
CA LYS A 240 -13.70 15.90 7.73
C LYS A 240 -13.20 16.25 6.32
N VAL A 241 -12.26 15.49 5.78
CA VAL A 241 -11.65 15.73 4.46
C VAL A 241 -12.51 15.20 3.31
N GLY A 242 -13.00 13.96 3.40
CA GLY A 242 -13.66 13.22 2.32
C GLY A 242 -15.18 13.09 2.45
N GLY A 243 -15.78 13.58 3.54
CA GLY A 243 -17.18 13.36 3.89
C GLY A 243 -17.46 11.90 4.31
N GLU A 244 -18.73 11.52 4.48
CA GLU A 244 -19.13 10.15 4.90
C GLU A 244 -18.60 9.05 3.96
N ASN A 245 -18.45 9.38 2.67
CA ASN A 245 -17.98 8.47 1.62
C ASN A 245 -16.45 8.52 1.40
N HIS A 246 -15.70 8.99 2.41
CA HIS A 246 -14.24 9.00 2.39
C HIS A 246 -13.63 7.60 2.14
N GLY A 247 -12.37 7.56 1.72
CA GLY A 247 -11.69 6.36 1.22
C GLY A 247 -10.88 5.62 2.26
N PHE A 248 -10.67 6.24 3.43
CA PHE A 248 -10.04 5.58 4.57
C PHE A 248 -10.92 4.43 5.05
N ARG A 249 -10.53 3.20 4.71
CA ARG A 249 -11.33 1.98 4.97
C ARG A 249 -10.52 0.81 5.53
N PHE A 250 -9.20 0.92 5.54
CA PHE A 250 -8.30 -0.17 5.88
C PHE A 250 -7.16 0.31 6.76
N ILE A 251 -6.76 -0.55 7.69
CA ILE A 251 -5.51 -0.43 8.43
C ILE A 251 -4.78 -1.77 8.33
N GLN A 252 -3.45 -1.73 8.34
CA GLN A 252 -2.60 -2.92 8.38
C GLN A 252 -1.72 -2.85 9.62
N LEU A 253 -1.81 -3.88 10.47
CA LEU A 253 -1.13 -3.97 11.75
C LEU A 253 -0.46 -5.34 11.92
N PRO A 254 0.68 -5.43 12.64
CA PRO A 254 1.16 -6.69 13.16
C PRO A 254 0.13 -7.33 14.10
N PHE A 255 -0.15 -8.61 13.87
CA PHE A 255 -1.02 -9.40 14.73
C PHE A 255 -0.56 -10.85 14.79
N ASN A 256 -0.19 -11.31 15.97
CA ASN A 256 0.14 -12.71 16.27
C ASN A 256 0.14 -12.92 17.80
N MET A 257 0.55 -14.10 18.27
CA MET A 257 0.60 -14.43 19.71
C MET A 257 1.51 -13.51 20.54
N TYR A 258 2.47 -12.82 19.93
CA TYR A 258 3.33 -11.84 20.59
C TYR A 258 2.83 -10.40 20.42
N TYR A 259 2.08 -10.11 19.36
CA TYR A 259 1.46 -8.81 19.07
C TYR A 259 -0.06 -8.92 19.14
N ASP A 260 -0.59 -9.13 20.34
CA ASP A 260 -2.01 -9.36 20.62
C ASP A 260 -2.79 -8.07 20.97
N GLN A 261 -2.12 -6.92 21.01
CA GLN A 261 -2.72 -5.64 21.42
C GLN A 261 -3.88 -5.23 20.53
N ALA A 262 -3.86 -5.57 19.24
CA ALA A 262 -5.00 -5.29 18.34
C ALA A 262 -6.28 -6.07 18.71
N LEU A 263 -6.16 -7.17 19.48
CA LEU A 263 -7.29 -7.92 20.02
C LEU A 263 -7.62 -7.49 21.46
N LEU A 264 -6.62 -7.15 22.26
CA LEU A 264 -6.75 -6.96 23.71
C LEU A 264 -6.88 -5.50 24.16
N ALA A 265 -6.30 -4.55 23.41
CA ALA A 265 -6.39 -3.13 23.74
C ALA A 265 -7.84 -2.66 23.53
N LYS A 266 -8.41 -2.05 24.57
CA LYS A 266 -9.76 -1.47 24.57
C LYS A 266 -9.69 0.02 24.34
#